data_AF-A0A0G0CEV5-F1
#
_entry.id   AF-A0A0G0CEV5-F1
#
_cell.length_a   1.000
_cell.length_b   1.000
_cell.length_c   1.000
_cell.angle_alpha   90.00
_cell.angle_beta   90.00
_cell.angle_gamma   90.00
#
_symmetry.space_group_name_H-M   'P 1'
#
loop_
_entity.id
_entity.type
_entity.pdbx_description
1 polymer ?
#
loop_
_entity_poly.entity_id
_entity_poly.type
_entity_poly.pdbx_seq_one_letter_code
_entity_poly.pdbx_strand_id
1 'polypeptide(L)'
;MLNNPGFEAITTTHKSEEDKKSERPNIRQQNKIIAYLKERKPEILEEKIFRVKDEIRNEIIEKIAKGEIMEDDFRELLLCIKAPVNPDEPAEIFTKILGNKQMEKMVAYLVLKNANDYEKLNARDAENFLNKYPEPFSFEGDIQYFLDEIKQQNTAKKYEEYQNSKEELMKGIYGKRYEYYKQAKFLKQEALEKYPDLVEKF
;
A
#
# COMPACT_ATOMS: atom_id res chain seq x y z
N MET A 1 -29.57 -33.09 -35.74
CA MET A 1 -28.24 -33.45 -35.20
C MET A 1 -27.61 -32.19 -34.66
N LEU A 2 -27.21 -32.27 -33.38
CA LEU A 2 -26.30 -31.42 -32.60
C LEU A 2 -26.71 -29.97 -32.27
N ASN A 3 -27.16 -29.85 -31.02
CA ASN A 3 -27.11 -28.69 -30.13
C ASN A 3 -25.74 -27.99 -30.16
N ASN A 4 -25.72 -26.65 -30.07
CA ASN A 4 -25.05 -26.03 -28.93
C ASN A 4 -25.68 -24.66 -28.59
N PRO A 5 -26.27 -24.50 -27.39
CA PRO A 5 -26.74 -23.22 -26.86
C PRO A 5 -25.60 -22.51 -26.11
N GLY A 6 -25.70 -21.19 -25.99
CA GLY A 6 -25.05 -20.45 -24.90
C GLY A 6 -23.84 -19.61 -25.29
N PHE A 7 -24.10 -18.41 -25.84
CA PHE A 7 -23.30 -17.21 -25.57
C PHE A 7 -24.23 -16.00 -25.70
N GLU A 8 -24.75 -15.51 -24.58
CA GLU A 8 -25.38 -14.20 -24.51
C GLU A 8 -24.31 -13.16 -24.14
N ALA A 9 -24.15 -12.17 -25.01
CA ALA A 9 -23.34 -10.99 -24.73
C ALA A 9 -24.11 -10.08 -23.77
N ILE A 10 -23.83 -10.18 -22.47
CA ILE A 10 -24.35 -9.26 -21.47
C ILE A 10 -23.45 -8.02 -21.47
N THR A 11 -23.89 -6.98 -22.18
CA THR A 11 -23.46 -5.61 -21.92
C THR A 11 -24.25 -5.11 -20.71
N THR A 12 -23.61 -5.09 -19.54
CA THR A 12 -24.17 -4.37 -18.39
C THR A 12 -23.06 -3.57 -17.73
N THR A 13 -23.18 -2.27 -17.91
CA THR A 13 -22.49 -1.23 -17.15
C THR A 13 -22.79 -1.41 -15.67
N HIS A 14 -21.93 -2.12 -14.95
CA HIS A 14 -21.88 -2.08 -13.49
C HIS A 14 -20.62 -1.34 -13.05
N LYS A 15 -20.78 -0.01 -12.95
CA LYS A 15 -20.03 0.80 -12.01
C LYS A 15 -20.33 0.25 -10.60
N SER A 16 -19.29 0.19 -9.75
CA SER A 16 -19.33 0.03 -8.29
C SER A 16 -19.52 -1.37 -7.66
N GLU A 17 -18.56 -2.28 -7.84
CA GLU A 17 -18.26 -3.34 -6.84
C GLU A 17 -16.74 -3.65 -6.67
N GLU A 18 -15.87 -3.16 -7.56
CA GLU A 18 -14.43 -3.49 -7.49
C GLU A 18 -13.64 -2.77 -6.38
N ASP A 19 -14.13 -1.64 -5.85
CA ASP A 19 -13.38 -0.86 -4.85
C ASP A 19 -13.44 -1.44 -3.40
N LYS A 20 -14.31 -2.42 -3.11
CA LYS A 20 -14.35 -3.09 -1.79
C LYS A 20 -13.51 -4.37 -1.68
N LYS A 21 -12.82 -4.79 -2.76
CA LYS A 21 -12.02 -6.02 -2.76
C LYS A 21 -10.65 -5.86 -2.06
N SER A 22 -10.33 -4.67 -1.55
CA SER A 22 -8.98 -4.29 -1.14
C SER A 22 -8.63 -4.54 0.34
N GLU A 23 -9.60 -4.97 1.17
CA GLU A 23 -9.42 -5.21 2.61
C GLU A 23 -9.26 -6.69 3.00
N ARG A 24 -9.19 -7.63 2.05
CA ARG A 24 -9.03 -9.05 2.37
C ARG A 24 -7.62 -9.55 2.07
N PRO A 25 -7.13 -10.54 2.84
CA PRO A 25 -5.91 -11.26 2.50
C PRO A 25 -5.96 -11.83 1.08
N ASN A 26 -4.94 -11.51 0.29
CA ASN A 26 -4.68 -12.08 -1.02
C ASN A 26 -3.58 -13.12 -0.87
N ILE A 27 -3.99 -14.38 -0.70
CA ILE A 27 -3.08 -15.50 -0.43
C ILE A 27 -1.98 -15.63 -1.49
N ARG A 28 -2.27 -15.32 -2.77
CA ARG A 28 -1.26 -15.35 -3.83
C ARG A 28 -0.16 -14.30 -3.60
N GLN A 29 -0.54 -13.06 -3.29
CA GLN A 29 0.44 -12.00 -3.01
C GLN A 29 1.20 -12.28 -1.71
N GLN A 30 0.51 -12.76 -0.67
CA GLN A 30 1.16 -13.17 0.57
C GLN A 30 2.19 -14.30 0.35
N ASN A 31 1.87 -15.31 -0.45
CA ASN A 31 2.79 -16.39 -0.78
C ASN A 31 4.05 -15.87 -1.49
N LYS A 32 3.93 -14.88 -2.36
CA LYS A 32 5.08 -14.23 -2.98
C LYS A 32 5.92 -13.45 -1.99
N ILE A 33 5.27 -12.73 -1.06
CA ILE A 33 5.98 -12.04 0.03
C ILE A 33 6.76 -13.04 0.86
N ILE A 34 6.13 -14.12 1.29
CA ILE A 34 6.76 -15.18 2.09
C ILE A 34 7.97 -15.78 1.36
N ALA A 35 7.84 -16.12 0.08
CA ALA A 35 8.95 -16.69 -0.67
C ALA A 35 10.06 -15.68 -0.96
N TYR A 36 9.73 -14.40 -1.21
CA TYR A 36 10.74 -13.36 -1.29
C TYR A 36 11.51 -13.23 0.03
N LEU A 37 10.82 -13.18 1.17
CA LEU A 37 11.48 -13.06 2.48
C LEU A 37 12.40 -14.27 2.78
N LYS A 38 12.03 -15.45 2.28
CA LYS A 38 12.83 -16.67 2.38
C LYS A 38 14.06 -16.69 1.45
N GLU A 39 13.88 -16.31 0.18
CA GLU A 39 14.90 -16.51 -0.87
C GLU A 39 15.66 -15.25 -1.29
N ARG A 40 15.10 -14.07 -1.00
CA ARG A 40 15.60 -12.75 -1.40
C ARG A 40 15.81 -12.59 -2.91
N LYS A 41 14.93 -13.22 -3.69
CA LYS A 41 14.92 -13.17 -5.17
C LYS A 41 13.76 -12.31 -5.68
N PRO A 42 14.02 -11.14 -6.28
CA PRO A 42 12.99 -10.24 -6.79
C PRO A 42 12.08 -10.86 -7.85
N GLU A 43 12.57 -11.81 -8.63
CA GLU A 43 11.86 -12.43 -9.75
C GLU A 43 10.56 -13.12 -9.32
N ILE A 44 10.51 -13.59 -8.07
CA ILE A 44 9.33 -14.21 -7.44
C ILE A 44 8.10 -13.28 -7.47
N LEU A 45 8.31 -11.96 -7.40
CA LEU A 45 7.23 -10.97 -7.32
C LEU A 45 6.46 -10.85 -8.64
N GLU A 46 7.06 -11.28 -9.76
CA GLU A 46 6.49 -11.22 -11.11
C GLU A 46 5.78 -12.52 -11.54
N GLU A 47 5.95 -13.61 -10.79
CA GLU A 47 5.33 -14.93 -11.06
C GLU A 47 3.79 -14.86 -11.13
N LYS A 48 3.15 -15.42 -12.16
CA LYS A 48 1.67 -15.31 -12.29
C LYS A 48 0.92 -16.22 -11.31
N ILE A 49 1.45 -17.41 -11.07
CA ILE A 49 0.88 -18.43 -10.19
C ILE A 49 1.97 -18.83 -9.22
N PHE A 50 1.70 -18.70 -7.93
CA PHE A 50 2.70 -18.95 -6.91
C PHE A 50 2.06 -19.59 -5.68
N ARG A 51 2.66 -20.68 -5.20
CA ARG A 51 2.25 -21.40 -3.99
C ARG A 51 3.47 -21.63 -3.12
N VAL A 52 3.27 -21.49 -1.82
CA VAL A 52 4.27 -21.80 -0.80
C VAL A 52 3.75 -22.99 -0.01
N LYS A 53 4.65 -23.91 0.37
CA LYS A 53 4.30 -25.02 1.25
C LYS A 53 4.00 -24.49 2.66
N ASP A 54 3.06 -25.13 3.36
CA ASP A 54 2.61 -24.66 4.67
C ASP A 54 3.75 -24.59 5.70
N GLU A 55 4.75 -25.47 5.61
CA GLU A 55 5.92 -25.44 6.49
C GLU A 55 6.73 -24.15 6.32
N ILE A 56 6.93 -23.70 5.07
CA ILE A 56 7.67 -22.47 4.77
C ILE A 56 6.85 -21.26 5.21
N ARG A 57 5.52 -21.27 4.99
CA ARG A 57 4.65 -20.20 5.48
C ARG A 57 4.77 -20.08 6.99
N ASN A 58 4.62 -21.18 7.72
CA ASN A 58 4.67 -21.18 9.17
C ASN A 58 6.03 -20.70 9.70
N GLU A 59 7.13 -21.15 9.08
CA GLU A 59 8.48 -20.66 9.42
C GLU A 59 8.58 -19.13 9.30
N ILE A 60 8.11 -18.56 8.19
CA ILE A 60 8.20 -17.11 7.95
C ILE A 60 7.27 -16.32 8.87
N ILE A 61 6.04 -16.80 9.12
CA ILE A 61 5.12 -16.14 10.07
C ILE A 61 5.70 -16.15 11.48
N GLU A 62 6.31 -17.24 11.91
CA GLU A 62 6.98 -17.33 13.22
C GLU A 62 8.17 -16.36 13.30
N LYS A 63 8.97 -16.25 12.23
CA LYS A 63 10.08 -15.27 12.16
C LYS A 63 9.61 -13.82 12.22
N ILE A 64 8.48 -13.50 11.60
CA ILE A 64 7.84 -12.18 11.73
C ILE A 64 7.45 -11.94 13.20
N ALA A 65 6.80 -12.91 13.85
CA ALA A 65 6.38 -12.78 15.24
C ALA A 65 7.56 -12.59 16.21
N LYS A 66 8.70 -13.25 15.95
CA LYS A 66 9.94 -13.13 16.72
C LYS A 66 10.73 -11.84 16.44
N GLY A 67 10.30 -11.01 15.49
CA GLY A 67 11.05 -9.82 15.06
C GLY A 67 12.32 -10.14 14.26
N GLU A 68 12.52 -11.38 13.82
CA GLU A 68 13.64 -11.75 12.93
C GLU A 68 13.44 -11.25 11.50
N ILE A 69 12.18 -11.05 11.11
CA ILE A 69 11.79 -10.32 9.89
C ILE A 69 11.15 -9.02 10.35
N MET A 70 11.83 -7.91 10.06
CA MET A 70 11.48 -6.57 10.50
C MET A 70 10.77 -5.79 9.40
N GLU A 71 10.34 -4.57 9.70
CA GLU A 71 9.72 -3.69 8.70
C GLU A 71 10.63 -3.41 7.50
N ASP A 72 11.94 -3.25 7.72
CA ASP A 72 12.90 -2.97 6.66
C ASP A 72 12.96 -4.11 5.61
N ASP A 73 12.76 -5.36 6.01
CA ASP A 73 12.66 -6.49 5.06
C ASP A 73 11.46 -6.35 4.11
N PHE A 74 10.34 -5.81 4.61
CA PHE A 74 9.19 -5.52 3.77
C PHE A 74 9.43 -4.28 2.91
N ARG A 75 10.11 -3.25 3.42
CA ARG A 75 10.48 -2.06 2.63
C ARG A 75 11.37 -2.44 1.44
N GLU A 76 12.39 -3.28 1.67
CA GLU A 76 13.25 -3.82 0.60
C GLU A 76 12.43 -4.54 -0.48
N LEU A 77 11.51 -5.42 -0.08
CA LEU A 77 10.59 -6.08 -1.00
C LEU A 77 9.79 -5.08 -1.83
N LEU A 78 9.20 -4.07 -1.19
CA LEU A 78 8.34 -3.10 -1.84
C LEU A 78 9.10 -2.28 -2.89
N LEU A 79 10.37 -1.96 -2.62
CA LEU A 79 11.24 -1.26 -3.57
C LEU A 79 11.55 -2.11 -4.82
N CYS A 80 11.52 -3.44 -4.74
CA CYS A 80 11.62 -4.32 -5.91
C CYS A 80 10.40 -4.26 -6.84
N ILE A 81 9.25 -3.76 -6.37
CA ILE A 81 8.02 -3.66 -7.17
C ILE A 81 8.00 -2.32 -7.87
N LYS A 82 7.88 -2.32 -9.20
CA LYS A 82 7.80 -1.06 -9.99
C LYS A 82 6.56 -0.24 -9.57
N ALA A 83 6.78 1.01 -9.20
CA ALA A 83 5.71 1.98 -8.95
C ALA A 83 5.11 2.50 -10.27
N PRO A 84 3.83 2.93 -10.28
CA PRO A 84 3.20 3.50 -11.46
C PRO A 84 3.81 4.83 -11.88
N VAL A 85 4.31 5.63 -10.93
CA VAL A 85 4.88 6.95 -11.18
C VAL A 85 6.40 6.90 -11.07
N ASN A 86 7.08 7.59 -12.00
CA ASN A 86 8.53 7.73 -12.00
C ASN A 86 8.95 8.98 -11.19
N PRO A 87 9.82 8.86 -10.16
CA PRO A 87 10.34 10.01 -9.42
C PRO A 87 11.02 11.06 -10.31
N ASP A 88 11.62 10.65 -11.43
CA ASP A 88 12.30 11.54 -12.38
C ASP A 88 11.31 12.32 -13.28
N GLU A 89 10.00 12.08 -13.14
CA GLU A 89 8.93 12.72 -13.92
C GLU A 89 8.00 13.56 -13.02
N PRO A 90 8.50 14.70 -12.50
CA PRO A 90 7.83 15.48 -11.45
C PRO A 90 6.43 15.98 -11.84
N ALA A 91 6.20 16.24 -13.12
CA ALA A 91 4.90 16.69 -13.63
C ALA A 91 3.82 15.59 -13.52
N GLU A 92 4.19 14.32 -13.70
CA GLU A 92 3.24 13.21 -13.56
C GLU A 92 2.81 13.05 -12.11
N ILE A 93 3.78 13.08 -11.19
CA ILE A 93 3.53 13.01 -9.73
C ILE A 93 2.59 14.15 -9.31
N PHE A 94 2.93 15.37 -9.72
CA PHE A 94 2.17 16.56 -9.35
C PHE A 94 0.72 16.47 -9.84
N THR A 95 0.50 15.98 -11.06
CA THR A 95 -0.84 15.78 -11.62
C THR A 95 -1.67 14.75 -10.84
N LYS A 96 -1.05 13.75 -10.21
CA LYS A 96 -1.75 12.78 -9.34
C LYS A 96 -2.18 13.37 -8.00
N ILE A 97 -1.50 14.40 -7.53
CA ILE A 97 -1.77 15.08 -6.26
C ILE A 97 -2.80 16.20 -6.46
N LEU A 98 -2.72 16.92 -7.59
CA LEU A 98 -3.57 18.06 -7.89
C LEU A 98 -5.06 17.70 -8.00
N GLY A 99 -5.91 18.61 -7.51
CA GLY A 99 -7.37 18.51 -7.65
C GLY A 99 -8.08 17.78 -6.52
N ASN A 100 -7.32 17.17 -5.58
CA ASN A 100 -7.83 16.72 -4.30
C ASN A 100 -7.19 17.53 -3.17
N LYS A 101 -7.94 18.49 -2.63
CA LYS A 101 -7.43 19.44 -1.62
C LYS A 101 -6.84 18.75 -0.39
N GLN A 102 -7.37 17.60 0.02
CA GLN A 102 -6.86 16.83 1.15
C GLN A 102 -5.49 16.21 0.81
N MET A 103 -5.31 15.69 -0.42
CA MET A 103 -4.00 15.21 -0.89
C MET A 103 -2.97 16.34 -0.93
N GLU A 104 -3.34 17.48 -1.49
CA GLU A 104 -2.47 18.66 -1.56
C GLU A 104 -2.03 19.09 -0.15
N LYS A 105 -2.96 19.12 0.82
CA LYS A 105 -2.64 19.44 2.22
C LYS A 105 -1.73 18.40 2.89
N MET A 106 -1.96 17.12 2.65
CA MET A 106 -1.09 16.05 3.16
C MET A 106 0.33 16.19 2.61
N VAL A 107 0.47 16.39 1.31
CA VAL A 107 1.79 16.55 0.68
C VAL A 107 2.48 17.81 1.20
N ALA A 108 1.75 18.94 1.26
CA ALA A 108 2.28 20.21 1.81
C ALA A 108 2.74 20.08 3.26
N TYR A 109 1.99 19.37 4.10
CA TYR A 109 2.44 19.07 5.47
C TYR A 109 3.78 18.32 5.48
N LEU A 110 3.92 17.30 4.63
CA LEU A 110 5.11 16.44 4.64
C LEU A 110 6.36 17.15 4.08
N VAL A 111 6.21 17.91 3.00
CA VAL A 111 7.34 18.53 2.26
C VAL A 111 7.59 20.00 2.61
N LEU A 112 6.53 20.78 2.83
CA LEU A 112 6.62 22.21 3.19
C LEU A 112 6.51 22.46 4.70
N LYS A 113 6.22 21.41 5.49
CA LYS A 113 6.02 21.48 6.95
C LYS A 113 4.82 22.31 7.39
N ASN A 114 3.90 22.59 6.47
CA ASN A 114 2.68 23.34 6.75
C ASN A 114 1.60 22.97 5.73
N ALA A 115 0.50 22.37 6.21
CA ALA A 115 -0.62 21.99 5.36
C ALA A 115 -1.31 23.18 4.68
N ASN A 116 -1.22 24.39 5.26
CA ASN A 116 -1.85 25.58 4.68
C ASN A 116 -1.06 26.15 3.50
N ASP A 117 0.16 25.69 3.27
CA ASP A 117 0.99 26.10 2.13
C ASP A 117 0.74 25.25 0.87
N TYR A 118 -0.38 24.52 0.81
CA TYR A 118 -0.72 23.63 -0.31
C TYR A 118 -0.78 24.32 -1.68
N GLU A 119 -1.16 25.59 -1.74
CA GLU A 119 -1.19 26.38 -2.98
C GLU A 119 0.22 26.75 -3.50
N LYS A 120 1.25 26.57 -2.66
CA LYS A 120 2.66 26.80 -3.02
C LYS A 120 3.33 25.54 -3.57
N LEU A 121 2.65 24.39 -3.50
CA LEU A 121 3.18 23.14 -4.04
C LEU A 121 3.47 23.30 -5.53
N ASN A 122 4.63 22.81 -5.93
CA ASN A 122 5.02 22.72 -7.32
C ASN A 122 5.54 21.31 -7.63
N ALA A 123 5.89 21.08 -8.90
CA ALA A 123 6.34 19.77 -9.37
C ALA A 123 7.60 19.27 -8.64
N ARG A 124 8.50 20.17 -8.22
CA ARG A 124 9.70 19.81 -7.44
C ARG A 124 9.35 19.35 -6.02
N ASP A 125 8.30 19.90 -5.43
CA ASP A 125 7.83 19.42 -4.13
C ASP A 125 7.22 18.01 -4.23
N ALA A 126 6.58 17.69 -5.35
CA ALA A 126 6.09 16.35 -5.64
C ALA A 126 7.23 15.33 -5.86
N GLU A 127 8.32 15.75 -6.52
CA GLU A 127 9.56 14.97 -6.61
C GLU A 127 10.18 14.73 -5.23
N ASN A 128 10.33 15.79 -4.42
CA ASN A 128 10.85 15.69 -3.06
C ASN A 128 10.00 14.77 -2.19
N PHE A 129 8.68 14.80 -2.35
CA PHE A 129 7.76 13.88 -1.70
C PHE A 129 8.11 12.42 -2.05
N LEU A 130 8.23 12.07 -3.34
CA LEU A 130 8.56 10.69 -3.74
C LEU A 130 9.95 10.25 -3.33
N ASN A 131 10.94 11.14 -3.41
CA ASN A 131 12.30 10.84 -2.97
C ASN A 131 12.38 10.58 -1.46
N LYS A 132 11.58 11.32 -0.68
CA LYS A 132 11.50 11.12 0.77
C LYS A 132 10.66 9.88 1.14
N TYR A 133 9.61 9.61 0.38
CA TYR A 133 8.68 8.52 0.62
C TYR A 133 8.63 7.58 -0.59
N PRO A 134 9.69 6.78 -0.82
CA PRO A 134 9.74 5.92 -1.98
C PRO A 134 8.75 4.75 -1.85
N GLU A 135 8.28 4.41 -0.65
CA GLU A 135 7.37 3.30 -0.45
C GLU A 135 6.33 3.56 0.67
N PRO A 136 5.21 2.80 0.68
CA PRO A 136 4.10 3.01 1.61
C PRO A 136 4.41 3.09 3.11
N PHE A 137 5.35 2.30 3.67
CA PHE A 137 5.65 2.32 5.11
C PHE A 137 6.21 3.67 5.56
N SER A 138 7.19 4.20 4.83
CA SER A 138 7.81 5.50 5.10
C SER A 138 6.79 6.65 5.05
N PHE A 139 5.82 6.57 4.14
CA PHE A 139 4.71 7.52 4.07
C PHE A 139 3.73 7.36 5.24
N GLU A 140 3.27 6.14 5.53
CA GLU A 140 2.28 5.89 6.60
C GLU A 140 2.81 6.34 7.97
N GLY A 141 4.09 6.11 8.27
CA GLY A 141 4.70 6.52 9.53
C GLY A 141 4.66 8.04 9.77
N ASP A 142 5.04 8.83 8.76
CA ASP A 142 5.12 10.29 8.89
C ASP A 142 3.74 10.97 8.80
N ILE A 143 2.82 10.44 7.98
CA ILE A 143 1.51 11.07 7.77
C ILE A 143 0.56 10.86 8.95
N GLN A 144 0.79 9.84 9.79
CA GLN A 144 -0.13 9.50 10.88
C GLN A 144 -0.30 10.67 11.87
N TYR A 145 0.78 11.40 12.19
CA TYR A 145 0.71 12.57 13.06
C TYR A 145 -0.24 13.65 12.54
N PHE A 146 -0.17 13.94 11.23
CA PHE A 146 -1.09 14.89 10.60
C PHE A 146 -2.55 14.41 10.68
N LEU A 147 -2.79 13.11 10.46
CA LEU A 147 -4.14 12.55 10.51
C LEU A 147 -4.71 12.57 11.93
N ASP A 148 -3.86 12.39 12.95
CA ASP A 148 -4.26 12.49 14.35
C ASP A 148 -4.65 13.93 14.71
N GLU A 149 -3.92 14.95 14.23
CA GLU A 149 -4.31 16.35 14.38
C GLU A 149 -5.66 16.63 13.70
N ILE A 150 -5.84 16.14 12.47
CA ILE A 150 -7.13 16.28 11.75
C ILE A 150 -8.26 15.64 12.55
N LYS A 151 -8.06 14.44 13.11
CA LYS A 151 -9.04 13.72 13.92
C LYS A 151 -9.43 14.49 15.18
N GLN A 152 -8.47 15.14 15.84
CA GLN A 152 -8.71 15.91 17.07
C GLN A 152 -9.43 17.23 16.81
N GLN A 153 -9.14 17.89 15.68
CA GLN A 153 -9.60 19.26 15.40
C GLN A 153 -10.85 19.32 14.52
N ASN A 154 -11.27 18.19 13.92
CA ASN A 154 -12.36 18.17 12.94
C ASN A 154 -13.40 17.09 13.26
N THR A 155 -14.49 17.11 12.50
CA THR A 155 -15.54 16.09 12.60
C THR A 155 -15.05 14.74 12.09
N ALA A 156 -15.70 13.65 12.55
CA ALA A 156 -15.44 12.30 12.07
C ALA A 156 -15.56 12.19 10.54
N LYS A 157 -16.57 12.85 9.95
CA LYS A 157 -16.73 12.94 8.50
C LYS A 157 -15.51 13.57 7.82
N LYS A 158 -14.97 14.65 8.40
CA LYS A 158 -13.79 15.31 7.81
C LYS A 158 -12.55 14.44 7.90
N TYR A 159 -12.36 13.75 9.03
CA TYR A 159 -11.30 12.75 9.18
C TYR A 159 -11.42 11.62 8.15
N GLU A 160 -12.63 11.12 7.91
CA GLU A 160 -12.90 10.10 6.89
C GLU A 160 -12.56 10.59 5.47
N GLU A 161 -12.87 11.85 5.13
CA GLU A 161 -12.43 12.44 3.85
C GLU A 161 -10.91 12.39 3.68
N TYR A 162 -10.13 12.68 4.73
CA TYR A 162 -8.67 12.59 4.67
C TYR A 162 -8.18 11.15 4.56
N GLN A 163 -8.80 10.20 5.27
CA GLN A 163 -8.46 8.78 5.14
C GLN A 163 -8.71 8.26 3.73
N ASN A 164 -9.84 8.63 3.11
CA ASN A 164 -10.14 8.27 1.73
C ASN A 164 -9.14 8.89 0.75
N SER A 165 -8.82 10.18 0.92
CA SER A 165 -7.77 10.83 0.10
C SER A 165 -6.39 10.22 0.32
N LYS A 166 -6.08 9.70 1.51
CA LYS A 166 -4.82 8.97 1.78
C LYS A 166 -4.79 7.67 0.97
N GLU A 167 -5.87 6.88 1.01
CA GLU A 167 -5.99 5.63 0.25
C GLU A 167 -5.84 5.90 -1.26
N GLU A 168 -6.54 6.91 -1.77
CA GLU A 168 -6.46 7.31 -3.17
C GLU A 168 -5.04 7.76 -3.56
N LEU A 169 -4.37 8.54 -2.70
CA LEU A 169 -3.00 8.99 -2.93
C LEU A 169 -2.04 7.81 -2.97
N MET A 170 -2.11 6.90 -2.00
CA MET A 170 -1.26 5.71 -1.95
C MET A 170 -1.49 4.79 -3.16
N LYS A 171 -2.75 4.61 -3.57
CA LYS A 171 -3.10 3.83 -4.78
C LYS A 171 -2.56 4.49 -6.04
N GLY A 172 -2.69 5.82 -6.17
CA GLY A 172 -2.23 6.58 -7.32
C GLY A 172 -0.72 6.61 -7.47
N ILE A 173 0.00 6.76 -6.36
CA ILE A 173 1.46 6.92 -6.33
C ILE A 173 2.20 5.58 -6.34
N TYR A 174 1.74 4.60 -5.55
CA TYR A 174 2.47 3.34 -5.36
C TYR A 174 1.85 2.15 -6.12
N GLY A 175 0.57 2.20 -6.51
CA GLY A 175 -0.06 1.17 -7.34
C GLY A 175 0.09 -0.26 -6.78
N LYS A 176 0.66 -1.19 -7.56
CA LYS A 176 0.91 -2.59 -7.15
C LYS A 176 1.76 -2.66 -5.87
N ARG A 177 2.70 -1.73 -5.66
CA ARG A 177 3.49 -1.65 -4.42
C ARG A 177 2.57 -1.43 -3.21
N TYR A 178 1.52 -0.62 -3.35
CA TYR A 178 0.54 -0.42 -2.28
C TYR A 178 -0.28 -1.68 -1.96
N GLU A 179 -0.64 -2.47 -2.98
CA GLU A 179 -1.34 -3.73 -2.75
C GLU A 179 -0.49 -4.69 -1.90
N TYR A 180 0.78 -4.85 -2.24
CA TYR A 180 1.70 -5.71 -1.48
C TYR A 180 1.95 -5.19 -0.08
N TYR A 181 1.99 -3.89 0.10
CA TYR A 181 2.06 -3.27 1.42
C TYR A 181 0.87 -3.68 2.31
N LYS A 182 -0.37 -3.63 1.79
CA LYS A 182 -1.55 -4.10 2.53
C LYS A 182 -1.43 -5.58 2.90
N GLN A 183 -0.90 -6.41 2.00
CA GLN A 183 -0.68 -7.83 2.27
C GLN A 183 0.43 -8.08 3.30
N ALA A 184 1.48 -7.25 3.32
CA ALA A 184 2.50 -7.29 4.36
C ALA A 184 1.90 -6.96 5.74
N LYS A 185 1.01 -5.97 5.84
CA LYS A 185 0.28 -5.67 7.08
C LYS A 185 -0.59 -6.84 7.54
N PHE A 186 -1.30 -7.51 6.62
CA PHE A 186 -2.06 -8.72 6.99
C PHE A 186 -1.17 -9.86 7.47
N LEU A 187 0.03 -10.04 6.91
CA LEU A 187 0.98 -11.04 7.39
C LEU A 187 1.54 -10.70 8.77
N LYS A 188 1.84 -9.42 9.03
CA LYS A 188 2.23 -8.95 10.36
C LYS A 188 1.10 -9.23 11.36
N GLN A 189 -0.14 -8.91 11.02
CA GLN A 189 -1.30 -9.19 11.88
C GLN A 189 -1.49 -10.69 12.13
N GLU A 190 -1.41 -11.53 11.09
CA GLU A 190 -1.48 -12.99 11.22
C GLU A 190 -0.40 -13.53 12.15
N ALA A 191 0.81 -12.99 12.10
CA ALA A 191 1.90 -13.37 13.00
C ALA A 191 1.58 -13.03 14.46
N LEU A 192 1.05 -11.83 14.72
CA LEU A 192 0.61 -11.40 16.06
C LEU A 192 -0.52 -12.29 16.60
N GLU A 193 -1.50 -12.62 15.77
CA GLU A 193 -2.65 -13.45 16.16
C GLU A 193 -2.26 -14.92 16.41
N LYS A 194 -1.32 -15.44 15.62
CA LYS A 194 -0.89 -16.85 15.71
C LYS A 194 0.13 -17.10 16.82
N TYR A 195 0.97 -16.11 17.13
CA TYR A 195 2.05 -16.23 18.09
C TYR A 195 2.09 -15.06 19.10
N PRO A 196 1.01 -14.80 19.85
CA PRO A 196 0.91 -13.64 20.73
C PRO A 196 2.04 -13.59 21.79
N ASP A 197 2.45 -14.75 22.31
CA ASP A 197 3.47 -14.86 23.36
C ASP A 197 4.91 -14.59 22.87
N LEU A 198 5.12 -14.51 21.55
CA LEU A 198 6.43 -14.24 20.96
C LEU A 198 6.68 -12.74 20.70
N VAL A 199 5.63 -11.92 20.78
CA VAL A 199 5.65 -10.50 20.39
C VAL A 199 6.26 -9.60 21.47
N GLU A 200 6.15 -9.98 22.76
CA GLU A 200 6.49 -9.11 23.91
C GLU A 200 7.96 -9.14 24.35
N LYS A 201 8.90 -9.65 23.55
CA LYS A 201 10.31 -9.79 23.99
C LYS A 201 11.25 -8.64 23.62
N PHE A 202 10.76 -7.49 23.17
CA PHE A 202 11.59 -6.33 22.83
C PHE A 202 11.05 -5.01 23.38
#